data_AF-A0A346YKS6-F1
#
_entry.id   AF-A0A346YKS6-F1
#
_cell.length_a   1.000
_cell.length_b   1.000
_cell.length_c   1.000
_cell.angle_alpha   90.00
_cell.angle_beta   90.00
_cell.angle_gamma   90.00
#
_symmetry.space_group_name_H-M   'P 1'
#
loop_
_entity.id
_entity.type
_entity.pdbx_description
1 polymer ?
#
loop_
_entity_poly.entity_id
_entity_poly.type
_entity_poly.pdbx_seq_one_letter_code
_entity_poly.pdbx_strand_id
1 'polypeptide(L)'
;MEGKLVGVHKVNVKLADGTTATYYYAWRGKGAPRIMSKPGTKAFTQEYIRLTRDRPTKAVEGTISSLIEDFRATAKYKALAPSTRKDYERMFGLIKEVFGVIPVAAVEARGSRRRFLEWRDTMKDAPRSADMHIGLLSRLFAWAKDNEIILRNPLERVEKLHEGSRRDTVWTMEQINTVLTRAAPHIRSVACMALWTMQRQADLLTMPMIAFDGERVSIKQGKTGARVRITAAPDILPILNEAKEAKRQRVLVNSFGQSWTSSGFKASWRKEMAKLGISGVTFHDLRGTAITYAYAHLDRSHEEKIRLIAEISGHSREDAEGIIRRHYLAGQEVIDAISRGTR
;
A
#
# COMPACT_ATOMS: atom_id res chain seq x y z
N MET A 1 -25.64 32.94 0.43
CA MET A 1 -24.98 31.85 -0.32
C MET A 1 -23.61 31.58 0.30
N GLU A 2 -23.49 30.54 1.13
CA GLU A 2 -22.19 30.07 1.62
C GLU A 2 -21.46 29.34 0.50
N GLY A 3 -20.57 30.05 -0.20
CA GLY A 3 -19.66 29.45 -1.17
C GLY A 3 -18.69 28.52 -0.45
N LYS A 4 -18.66 27.24 -0.84
CA LYS A 4 -17.69 26.27 -0.32
C LYS A 4 -16.27 26.70 -0.70
N LEU A 5 -15.49 27.19 0.27
CA LEU A 5 -14.09 27.58 0.05
C LEU A 5 -13.26 26.35 -0.34
N VAL A 6 -12.81 26.31 -1.60
CA VAL A 6 -11.96 25.23 -2.13
C VAL A 6 -10.52 25.47 -1.71
N GLY A 7 -9.91 24.50 -1.01
CA GLY A 7 -8.49 24.55 -0.63
C GLY A 7 -8.22 24.61 0.88
N VAL A 8 -9.23 24.89 1.70
CA VAL A 8 -9.13 24.87 3.17
C VAL A 8 -8.80 23.46 3.65
N HIS A 9 -7.75 23.33 4.46
CA HIS A 9 -7.34 22.05 5.04
C HIS A 9 -7.87 21.91 6.47
N LYS A 10 -8.66 20.86 6.72
CA LYS A 10 -9.22 20.53 8.04
C LYS A 10 -8.38 19.46 8.72
N VAL A 11 -7.98 19.70 9.97
CA VAL A 11 -7.24 18.77 10.82
C VAL A 11 -8.00 18.59 12.13
N ASN A 12 -8.25 17.35 12.53
CA ASN A 12 -8.79 17.03 13.84
C ASN A 12 -7.65 16.70 14.79
N VAL A 13 -7.56 17.40 15.91
CA VAL A 13 -6.50 17.26 16.92
C VAL A 13 -7.12 16.85 18.24
N LYS A 14 -6.56 15.80 18.87
CA LYS A 14 -6.95 15.41 20.23
C LYS A 14 -6.20 16.31 21.23
N LEU A 15 -6.93 17.00 22.08
CA LEU A 15 -6.41 17.88 23.12
C LEU A 15 -5.97 17.08 24.35
N ALA A 16 -5.21 17.73 25.25
CA ALA A 16 -4.70 17.14 26.49
C ALA A 16 -5.83 16.66 27.42
N ASP A 17 -6.99 17.32 27.38
CA ASP A 17 -8.20 16.95 28.13
C ASP A 17 -8.97 15.77 27.52
N GLY A 18 -8.47 15.19 26.41
CA GLY A 18 -9.09 14.07 25.71
C GLY A 18 -10.16 14.47 24.69
N THR A 19 -10.56 15.74 24.62
CA THR A 19 -11.52 16.25 23.63
C THR A 19 -10.88 16.39 22.24
N THR A 20 -11.70 16.56 21.20
CA THR A 20 -11.21 16.73 19.82
C THR A 20 -11.52 18.14 19.33
N ALA A 21 -10.47 18.91 19.01
CA ALA A 21 -10.59 20.19 18.34
C ALA A 21 -10.47 20.03 16.81
N THR A 22 -11.21 20.85 16.06
CA THR A 22 -11.03 20.96 14.61
C THR A 22 -10.26 22.24 14.31
N TYR A 23 -9.11 22.11 13.65
CA TYR A 23 -8.33 23.23 13.12
C TYR A 23 -8.51 23.34 11.61
N TYR A 24 -8.56 24.59 11.15
CA TYR A 24 -8.67 24.93 9.74
C TYR A 24 -7.41 25.68 9.34
N TYR A 25 -6.83 25.29 8.22
CA TYR A 25 -5.64 25.91 7.67
C TYR A 25 -5.95 26.42 6.27
N ALA A 26 -5.35 27.54 5.89
CA ALA A 26 -5.57 28.14 4.57
C ALA A 26 -5.12 27.23 3.41
N TRP A 27 -4.24 26.26 3.67
CA TRP A 27 -3.90 25.17 2.75
C TRP A 27 -3.33 23.97 3.49
N ARG A 28 -3.01 22.90 2.75
CA ARG A 28 -2.32 21.72 3.28
C ARG A 28 -0.81 21.89 3.12
N GLY A 29 -0.04 21.67 4.19
CA GLY A 29 1.42 21.63 4.14
C GLY A 29 2.07 22.31 5.35
N LYS A 30 3.39 22.15 5.48
CA LYS A 30 4.18 22.85 6.50
C LYS A 30 4.17 24.35 6.21
N GLY A 31 4.08 25.18 7.26
CA GLY A 31 3.96 26.63 7.12
C GLY A 31 2.57 27.12 6.70
N ALA A 32 1.57 26.23 6.56
CA ALA A 32 0.20 26.67 6.36
C ALA A 32 -0.29 27.46 7.58
N PRO A 33 -0.73 28.71 7.41
CA PRO A 33 -1.28 29.48 8.50
C PRO A 33 -2.64 28.91 8.90
N ARG A 34 -2.84 28.80 10.21
CA ARG A 34 -4.13 28.42 10.79
C ARG A 34 -5.10 29.59 10.62
N ILE A 35 -6.30 29.29 10.17
CA ILE A 35 -7.44 30.21 10.16
C ILE A 35 -8.03 30.20 11.56
N MET A 36 -8.06 31.36 12.22
CA MET A 36 -8.50 31.49 13.61
C MET A 36 -9.99 31.82 13.72
N SER A 37 -10.56 32.42 12.67
CA SER A 37 -11.99 32.76 12.59
C SER A 37 -12.87 31.51 12.61
N LYS A 38 -14.14 31.70 12.98
CA LYS A 38 -15.12 30.61 13.07
C LYS A 38 -15.59 30.17 11.66
N PRO A 39 -15.52 28.88 11.30
CA PRO A 39 -16.02 28.37 10.02
C PRO A 39 -17.47 28.76 9.74
N GLY A 40 -17.82 29.02 8.49
CA GLY A 40 -19.16 29.47 8.06
C GLY A 40 -19.40 30.98 8.23
N THR A 41 -18.44 31.74 8.77
CA THR A 41 -18.60 33.20 8.94
C THR A 41 -17.95 33.99 7.81
N LYS A 42 -18.38 35.25 7.63
CA LYS A 42 -17.71 36.19 6.70
C LYS A 42 -16.25 36.43 7.10
N ALA A 43 -15.96 36.51 8.41
CA ALA A 43 -14.61 36.64 8.94
C ALA A 43 -13.70 35.48 8.51
N PHE A 44 -14.21 34.25 8.50
CA PHE A 44 -13.49 33.07 8.00
C PHE A 44 -13.11 33.21 6.53
N THR A 45 -14.05 33.66 5.69
CA THR A 45 -13.79 33.88 4.28
C THR A 45 -12.76 35.00 4.05
N GLN A 46 -12.85 36.10 4.79
CA GLN A 46 -11.91 37.21 4.69
C GLN A 46 -10.50 36.81 5.16
N GLU A 47 -10.40 36.09 6.28
CA GLU A 47 -9.13 35.58 6.78
C GLU A 47 -8.52 34.58 5.82
N TYR A 48 -9.33 33.66 5.26
CA TYR A 48 -8.89 32.74 4.21
C TYR A 48 -8.29 33.49 3.01
N ILE A 49 -9.04 34.46 2.45
CA ILE A 49 -8.58 35.26 1.31
C ILE A 49 -7.26 35.96 1.65
N ARG A 50 -7.18 36.63 2.80
CA ARG A 50 -5.96 37.32 3.28
C ARG A 50 -4.76 36.38 3.36
N LEU A 51 -4.94 35.21 3.99
CA LEU A 51 -3.86 34.23 4.15
C LEU A 51 -3.42 33.64 2.80
N THR A 52 -4.33 33.54 1.82
CA THR A 52 -4.02 32.99 0.49
C THR A 52 -3.56 34.02 -0.54
N ARG A 53 -3.67 35.33 -0.27
CA ARG A 53 -3.42 36.42 -1.23
C ARG A 53 -2.02 36.38 -1.84
N ASP A 54 -1.01 36.31 -0.99
CA ASP A 54 0.41 36.34 -1.39
C ASP A 54 1.01 34.94 -1.49
N ARG A 55 0.18 33.90 -1.39
CA ARG A 55 0.62 32.54 -1.62
C ARG A 55 1.09 32.45 -3.07
N PRO A 56 2.33 32.02 -3.35
CA PRO A 56 2.72 31.67 -4.70
C PRO A 56 1.84 30.50 -5.15
N THR A 57 0.77 30.83 -5.88
CA THR A 57 -0.28 29.90 -6.32
C THR A 57 0.05 29.32 -7.67
N LYS A 58 0.82 30.05 -8.49
CA LYS A 58 1.40 29.54 -9.71
C LYS A 58 2.80 29.02 -9.40
N ALA A 59 3.07 27.79 -9.83
CA ALA A 59 4.44 27.38 -9.99
C ALA A 59 5.11 28.41 -10.90
N VAL A 60 6.26 28.94 -10.47
CA VAL A 60 7.07 29.79 -11.35
C VAL A 60 7.43 28.93 -12.56
N GLU A 61 7.15 29.42 -13.76
CA GLU A 61 7.45 28.69 -14.99
C GLU A 61 8.93 28.30 -15.05
N GLY A 62 9.21 27.13 -15.60
CA GLY A 62 10.57 26.61 -15.66
C GLY A 62 11.15 26.17 -14.31
N THR A 63 10.32 25.82 -13.32
CA THR A 63 10.77 25.24 -12.04
C THR A 63 10.36 23.77 -11.87
N ILE A 64 10.94 23.06 -10.90
CA ILE A 64 10.51 21.70 -10.57
C ILE A 64 9.02 21.68 -10.17
N SER A 65 8.50 22.73 -9.54
CA SER A 65 7.06 22.80 -9.25
C SER A 65 6.20 22.83 -10.51
N SER A 66 6.59 23.59 -11.54
CA SER A 66 5.83 23.65 -12.80
C SER A 66 5.93 22.32 -13.53
N LEU A 67 7.12 21.72 -13.55
CA LEU A 67 7.35 20.39 -14.13
C LEU A 67 6.46 19.31 -13.50
N ILE A 68 6.23 19.37 -12.18
CA ILE A 68 5.31 18.45 -11.50
C ILE A 68 3.86 18.68 -11.96
N GLU A 69 3.41 19.92 -12.14
CA GLU A 69 2.06 20.20 -12.64
C GLU A 69 1.88 19.71 -14.09
N ASP A 70 2.90 19.90 -14.93
CA ASP A 70 2.88 19.40 -16.32
C ASP A 70 2.79 17.87 -16.33
N PHE A 71 3.60 17.19 -15.51
CA PHE A 71 3.53 15.75 -15.35
C PHE A 71 2.15 15.27 -14.87
N ARG A 72 1.51 16.01 -13.95
CA ARG A 72 0.15 15.70 -13.47
C ARG A 72 -0.92 15.88 -14.54
N ALA A 73 -0.71 16.80 -15.48
CA ALA A 73 -1.62 17.03 -16.58
C ALA A 73 -1.63 15.87 -17.60
N THR A 74 -0.56 15.07 -17.65
CA THR A 74 -0.41 13.95 -18.58
C THR A 74 -1.51 12.90 -18.45
N ALA A 75 -1.90 12.29 -19.57
CA ALA A 75 -2.81 11.14 -19.60
C ALA A 75 -2.27 9.97 -18.76
N LYS A 76 -0.94 9.74 -18.79
CA LYS A 76 -0.27 8.67 -18.03
C LYS A 76 -0.44 8.83 -16.52
N TYR A 77 -0.33 10.06 -15.99
CA TYR A 77 -0.59 10.33 -14.58
C TYR A 77 -2.08 10.17 -14.25
N LYS A 78 -2.96 10.72 -15.09
CA LYS A 78 -4.42 10.63 -14.91
C LYS A 78 -4.93 9.19 -14.93
N ALA A 79 -4.29 8.30 -15.69
CA ALA A 79 -4.62 6.87 -15.74
C ALA A 79 -4.16 6.05 -14.52
N LEU A 80 -3.32 6.61 -13.63
CA LEU A 80 -2.88 5.90 -12.43
C LEU A 80 -4.04 5.60 -11.48
N ALA A 81 -3.94 4.47 -10.77
CA ALA A 81 -4.89 4.11 -9.72
C ALA A 81 -4.97 5.22 -8.66
N PRO A 82 -6.17 5.47 -8.08
CA PRO A 82 -6.35 6.54 -7.08
C PRO A 82 -5.39 6.46 -5.88
N SER A 83 -5.07 5.25 -5.42
CA SER A 83 -4.09 5.02 -4.35
C SER A 83 -2.68 5.45 -4.77
N THR A 84 -2.24 5.07 -5.97
CA THR A 84 -0.94 5.47 -6.52
C THR A 84 -0.84 6.98 -6.67
N ARG A 85 -1.89 7.63 -7.18
CA ARG A 85 -1.94 9.10 -7.25
C ARG A 85 -1.83 9.72 -5.86
N LYS A 86 -2.58 9.22 -4.88
CA LYS A 86 -2.51 9.69 -3.49
C LYS A 86 -1.09 9.60 -2.91
N ASP A 87 -0.39 8.49 -3.18
CA ASP A 87 1.00 8.32 -2.75
C ASP A 87 1.94 9.30 -3.47
N TYR A 88 1.76 9.49 -4.78
CA TYR A 88 2.51 10.47 -5.57
C TYR A 88 2.29 11.88 -5.06
N GLU A 89 1.05 12.29 -4.79
CA GLU A 89 0.72 13.61 -4.24
C GLU A 89 1.38 13.87 -2.90
N ARG A 90 1.45 12.87 -2.01
CA ARG A 90 2.17 12.99 -0.74
C ARG A 90 3.66 13.24 -0.98
N MET A 91 4.28 12.47 -1.88
CA MET A 91 5.71 12.58 -2.17
C MET A 91 6.04 13.88 -2.92
N PHE A 92 5.24 14.27 -3.90
CA PHE A 92 5.35 15.55 -4.62
C PHE A 92 5.21 16.75 -3.67
N GLY A 93 4.36 16.66 -2.65
CA GLY A 93 4.27 17.69 -1.62
C GLY A 93 5.62 17.97 -0.95
N LEU A 94 6.31 16.91 -0.51
CA LEU A 94 7.63 17.04 0.11
C LEU A 94 8.71 17.48 -0.90
N ILE A 95 8.68 16.94 -2.12
CA ILE A 95 9.59 17.35 -3.19
C ILE A 95 9.46 18.85 -3.48
N LYS A 96 8.23 19.38 -3.55
CA LYS A 96 7.98 20.81 -3.77
C LYS A 96 8.47 21.67 -2.61
N GLU A 97 8.31 21.21 -1.38
CA GLU A 97 8.82 21.93 -0.20
C GLU A 97 10.33 22.12 -0.27
N VAL A 98 11.07 21.12 -0.77
CA VAL A 98 12.54 21.14 -0.79
C VAL A 98 13.11 21.74 -2.08
N PHE A 99 12.54 21.39 -3.23
CA PHE A 99 13.11 21.68 -4.54
C PHE A 99 12.19 22.51 -5.44
N GLY A 100 11.00 22.88 -4.97
CA GLY A 100 9.94 23.41 -5.82
C GLY A 100 10.30 24.69 -6.58
N VAL A 101 11.16 25.53 -6.02
CA VAL A 101 11.61 26.80 -6.64
C VAL A 101 12.86 26.64 -7.50
N ILE A 102 13.48 25.45 -7.53
CA ILE A 102 14.68 25.21 -8.32
C ILE A 102 14.32 25.26 -9.80
N PRO A 103 15.03 26.07 -10.61
CA PRO A 103 14.84 26.07 -12.07
C PRO A 103 15.13 24.69 -12.67
N VAL A 104 14.33 24.27 -13.65
CA VAL A 104 14.52 23.00 -14.36
C VAL A 104 15.90 22.95 -15.02
N ALA A 105 16.40 24.07 -15.58
CA ALA A 105 17.75 24.15 -16.13
C ALA A 105 18.85 23.83 -15.08
N ALA A 106 18.62 24.14 -13.81
CA ALA A 106 19.58 23.83 -12.73
C ALA A 106 19.63 22.32 -12.41
N VAL A 107 18.63 21.54 -12.82
CA VAL A 107 18.65 20.06 -12.74
C VAL A 107 19.78 19.50 -13.61
N GLU A 108 20.16 20.20 -14.68
CA GLU A 108 21.21 19.78 -15.60
C GLU A 108 22.61 20.24 -15.18
N ALA A 109 22.71 21.17 -14.23
CA ALA A 109 23.99 21.70 -13.77
C ALA A 109 24.86 20.62 -13.11
N ARG A 110 26.19 20.79 -13.19
CA ARG A 110 27.13 19.93 -12.45
C ARG A 110 26.84 20.06 -10.94
N GLY A 111 26.74 18.93 -10.25
CA GLY A 111 26.44 18.88 -8.82
C GLY A 111 24.95 18.78 -8.46
N SER A 112 24.02 18.91 -9.43
CA SER A 112 22.57 18.73 -9.17
C SER A 112 22.24 17.36 -8.58
N ARG A 113 22.82 16.29 -9.14
CA ARG A 113 22.72 14.91 -8.63
C ARG A 113 23.09 14.83 -7.15
N ARG A 114 24.19 15.47 -6.75
CA ARG A 114 24.66 15.46 -5.36
C ARG A 114 23.59 16.02 -4.43
N ARG A 115 22.95 17.14 -4.77
CA ARG A 115 21.88 17.74 -3.94
C ARG A 115 20.69 16.80 -3.71
N PHE A 116 20.28 16.06 -4.74
CA PHE A 116 19.20 15.08 -4.60
C PHE A 116 19.60 13.88 -3.74
N LEU A 117 20.85 13.42 -3.86
CA LEU A 117 21.37 12.32 -3.03
C LEU A 117 21.59 12.74 -1.58
N GLU A 118 22.11 13.95 -1.33
CA GLU A 118 22.20 14.52 0.02
C GLU A 118 20.81 14.56 0.68
N TRP A 119 19.78 15.00 -0.06
CA TRP A 119 18.40 14.96 0.44
C TRP A 119 17.90 13.54 0.70
N ARG A 120 18.18 12.58 -0.18
CA ARG A 120 17.89 11.14 0.07
C ARG A 120 18.49 10.69 1.40
N ASP A 121 19.73 11.06 1.65
CA ASP A 121 20.50 10.60 2.81
C ASP A 121 20.04 11.27 4.11
N THR A 122 19.37 12.43 4.05
CA THR A 122 18.62 12.98 5.22
C THR A 122 17.46 12.08 5.66
N MET A 123 16.98 11.19 4.80
CA MET A 123 15.91 10.24 5.08
C MET A 123 16.42 8.82 5.39
N LYS A 124 17.70 8.66 5.74
CA LYS A 124 18.34 7.36 5.98
C LYS A 124 17.65 6.48 7.03
N ASP A 125 16.99 7.07 8.02
CA ASP A 125 16.25 6.32 9.06
C ASP A 125 14.94 5.70 8.52
N ALA A 126 14.53 6.09 7.30
CA ALA A 126 13.40 5.54 6.57
C ALA A 126 13.82 5.21 5.12
N PRO A 127 14.73 4.24 4.91
CA PRO A 127 15.43 4.05 3.64
C PRO A 127 14.47 3.73 2.48
N ARG A 128 13.42 2.93 2.73
CA ARG A 128 12.38 2.65 1.74
C ARG A 128 11.60 3.90 1.33
N SER A 129 11.34 4.81 2.28
CA SER A 129 10.69 6.08 1.97
C SER A 129 11.61 6.95 1.12
N ALA A 130 12.90 7.02 1.47
CA ALA A 130 13.90 7.75 0.69
C ALA A 130 13.95 7.27 -0.77
N ASP A 131 14.04 5.96 -0.97
CA ASP A 131 14.06 5.34 -2.30
C ASP A 131 12.78 5.62 -3.10
N MET A 132 11.62 5.63 -2.45
CA MET A 132 10.35 5.96 -3.14
C MET A 132 10.33 7.41 -3.62
N HIS A 133 10.82 8.36 -2.82
CA HIS A 133 10.87 9.78 -3.24
C HIS A 133 11.87 9.99 -4.38
N ILE A 134 13.07 9.40 -4.28
CA ILE A 134 14.08 9.48 -5.34
C ILE A 134 13.62 8.77 -6.62
N GLY A 135 12.95 7.62 -6.49
CA GLY A 135 12.36 6.92 -7.62
C GLY A 135 11.29 7.77 -8.32
N LEU A 136 10.47 8.52 -7.58
CA LEU A 136 9.49 9.42 -8.16
C LEU A 136 10.14 10.64 -8.84
N LEU A 137 11.17 11.24 -8.25
CA LEU A 137 11.96 12.30 -8.88
C LEU A 137 12.64 11.82 -10.17
N SER A 138 13.28 10.64 -10.12
CA SER A 138 13.91 10.03 -11.29
C SER A 138 12.89 9.78 -12.40
N ARG A 139 11.67 9.34 -12.06
CA ARG A 139 10.57 9.19 -13.02
C ARG A 139 10.11 10.52 -13.61
N LEU A 140 10.01 11.57 -12.80
CA LEU A 140 9.66 12.91 -13.27
C LEU A 140 10.70 13.44 -14.27
N PHE A 141 11.99 13.31 -13.96
CA PHE A 141 13.07 13.74 -14.84
C PHE A 141 13.22 12.86 -16.08
N ALA A 142 12.92 11.56 -16.00
CA ALA A 142 12.82 10.72 -17.18
C ALA A 142 11.72 11.22 -18.12
N TRP A 143 10.53 11.53 -17.59
CA TRP A 143 9.46 12.12 -18.39
C TRP A 143 9.87 13.48 -19.00
N ALA A 144 10.53 14.35 -18.22
CA ALA A 144 11.01 15.64 -18.71
C ALA A 144 12.03 15.47 -19.85
N LYS A 145 12.92 14.49 -19.73
CA LYS A 145 13.90 14.13 -20.76
C LYS A 145 13.22 13.60 -22.02
N ASP A 146 12.25 12.70 -21.88
CA ASP A 146 11.48 12.14 -23.00
C ASP A 146 10.67 13.21 -23.76
N ASN A 147 10.38 14.35 -23.12
CA ASN A 147 9.69 15.50 -23.72
C ASN A 147 10.66 16.64 -24.07
N GLU A 148 11.97 16.36 -24.09
CA GLU A 148 13.03 17.31 -24.48
C GLU A 148 13.08 18.60 -23.63
N ILE A 149 12.50 18.57 -22.42
CA ILE A 149 12.54 19.69 -21.46
C ILE A 149 13.93 19.78 -20.80
N ILE A 150 14.59 18.64 -20.63
CA ILE A 150 15.97 18.52 -20.16
C ILE A 150 16.71 17.51 -21.05
N LEU A 151 18.03 17.64 -21.19
CA LEU A 151 18.86 16.74 -21.98
C LEU A 151 19.27 15.48 -21.20
N ARG A 152 19.39 15.59 -19.87
CA ARG A 152 19.83 14.49 -19.01
C ARG A 152 19.01 14.35 -17.72
N ASN A 153 18.73 13.12 -17.33
CA ASN A 153 18.16 12.82 -16.02
C ASN A 153 19.30 12.60 -15.00
N PRO A 154 19.50 13.50 -14.00
CA PRO A 154 20.59 13.38 -13.04
C PRO A 154 20.40 12.22 -12.06
N LEU A 155 19.23 11.57 -12.04
CA LEU A 155 18.86 10.46 -11.15
C LEU A 155 18.73 9.12 -11.89
N GLU A 156 19.40 8.96 -13.02
CA GLU A 156 19.59 7.65 -13.64
C GLU A 156 20.44 6.75 -12.73
N ARG A 157 20.08 5.47 -12.64
CA ARG A 157 20.85 4.42 -11.92
C ARG A 157 21.25 4.82 -10.50
N VAL A 158 20.33 5.40 -9.73
CA VAL A 158 20.58 5.68 -8.31
C VAL A 158 20.48 4.39 -7.52
N GLU A 159 21.51 4.11 -6.72
CA GLU A 159 21.52 2.99 -5.78
C GLU A 159 20.46 3.19 -4.69
N LYS A 160 19.82 2.08 -4.31
CA LYS A 160 18.78 2.06 -3.28
C LYS A 160 19.42 1.99 -1.89
N LEU A 161 18.87 2.74 -0.95
CA LEU A 161 19.25 2.63 0.47
C LEU A 161 18.57 1.44 1.15
N HIS A 162 17.38 1.06 0.70
CA HIS A 162 16.63 -0.02 1.33
C HIS A 162 17.15 -1.38 0.89
N GLU A 163 17.71 -2.09 1.86
CA GLU A 163 18.01 -3.51 1.75
C GLU A 163 16.97 -4.36 2.51
N GLY A 164 16.82 -5.60 2.05
CA GLY A 164 15.94 -6.59 2.68
C GLY A 164 14.56 -6.71 2.04
N SER A 165 13.98 -7.89 2.22
CA SER A 165 12.68 -8.27 1.69
C SER A 165 11.96 -9.10 2.73
N ARG A 166 10.67 -8.82 2.98
CA ARG A 166 9.81 -9.69 3.82
C ARG A 166 9.33 -10.93 3.08
N ARG A 167 9.81 -11.15 1.84
CA ARG A 167 9.40 -12.29 1.02
C ARG A 167 9.81 -13.62 1.62
N ASP A 168 10.73 -13.66 2.59
CA ASP A 168 11.17 -14.91 3.24
C ASP A 168 10.48 -15.13 4.60
N THR A 169 9.66 -14.16 5.05
CA THR A 169 8.92 -14.28 6.31
C THR A 169 7.72 -15.21 6.13
N VAL A 170 7.72 -16.32 6.86
CA VAL A 170 6.64 -17.32 6.88
C VAL A 170 6.06 -17.41 8.29
N TRP A 171 4.74 -17.57 8.40
CA TRP A 171 4.13 -17.84 9.70
C TRP A 171 4.38 -19.28 10.13
N THR A 172 4.66 -19.48 11.42
CA THR A 172 4.74 -20.84 11.97
C THR A 172 3.35 -21.47 12.09
N MET A 173 3.27 -22.80 12.09
CA MET A 173 2.00 -23.51 12.33
C MET A 173 1.39 -23.14 13.67
N GLU A 174 2.21 -22.94 14.71
CA GLU A 174 1.74 -22.50 16.02
C GLU A 174 1.08 -21.12 15.96
N GLN A 175 1.68 -20.16 15.24
CA GLN A 175 1.10 -18.83 15.04
C GLN A 175 -0.22 -18.91 14.25
N ILE A 176 -0.25 -19.70 13.17
CA ILE A 176 -1.47 -19.92 12.37
C ILE A 176 -2.56 -20.52 13.25
N ASN A 177 -2.27 -21.62 13.96
CA ASN A 177 -3.22 -22.29 14.84
C ASN A 177 -3.72 -21.34 15.94
N THR A 178 -2.83 -20.54 16.52
CA THR A 178 -3.21 -19.52 17.52
C THR A 178 -4.20 -18.51 16.95
N VAL A 179 -3.97 -18.00 15.74
CA VAL A 179 -4.93 -17.08 15.09
C VAL A 179 -6.25 -17.77 14.76
N LEU A 180 -6.21 -18.98 14.22
CA LEU A 180 -7.40 -19.72 13.81
C LEU A 180 -8.23 -20.23 15.00
N THR A 181 -7.67 -20.33 16.20
CA THR A 181 -8.39 -20.80 17.39
C THR A 181 -8.76 -19.69 18.36
N ARG A 182 -7.87 -18.71 18.58
CA ARG A 182 -7.98 -17.73 19.68
C ARG A 182 -8.28 -16.30 19.24
N ALA A 183 -8.11 -15.97 17.95
CA ALA A 183 -8.41 -14.62 17.48
C ALA A 183 -9.92 -14.34 17.51
N ALA A 184 -10.28 -13.06 17.68
CA ALA A 184 -11.66 -12.62 17.56
C ALA A 184 -12.29 -13.10 16.23
N PRO A 185 -13.57 -13.54 16.21
CA PRO A 185 -14.17 -14.20 15.05
C PRO A 185 -14.03 -13.42 13.73
N HIS A 186 -14.28 -12.10 13.76
CA HIS A 186 -14.17 -11.24 12.59
C HIS A 186 -12.74 -11.05 12.08
N ILE A 187 -11.71 -11.24 12.91
CA ILE A 187 -10.30 -11.26 12.50
C ILE A 187 -9.93 -12.63 11.95
N ARG A 188 -10.32 -13.68 12.67
CA ARG A 188 -10.13 -15.08 12.26
C ARG A 188 -10.69 -15.34 10.87
N SER A 189 -11.90 -14.89 10.57
CA SER A 189 -12.51 -15.10 9.23
C SER A 189 -11.67 -14.50 8.12
N VAL A 190 -11.07 -13.33 8.33
CA VAL A 190 -10.20 -12.70 7.32
C VAL A 190 -8.89 -13.49 7.16
N ALA A 191 -8.29 -13.97 8.24
CA ALA A 191 -7.09 -14.81 8.20
C ALA A 191 -7.35 -16.15 7.51
N CYS A 192 -8.45 -16.83 7.86
CA CYS A 192 -8.86 -18.10 7.26
C CYS A 192 -9.08 -17.94 5.75
N MET A 193 -9.85 -16.93 5.34
CA MET A 193 -10.03 -16.60 3.93
C MET A 193 -8.70 -16.32 3.22
N ALA A 194 -7.76 -15.62 3.86
CA ALA A 194 -6.46 -15.32 3.27
C ALA A 194 -5.59 -16.56 3.06
N LEU A 195 -5.59 -17.50 4.01
CA LEU A 195 -4.82 -18.74 3.91
C LEU A 195 -5.37 -19.64 2.79
N TRP A 196 -6.69 -19.86 2.75
CA TRP A 196 -7.29 -20.78 1.79
C TRP A 196 -7.40 -20.24 0.37
N THR A 197 -7.66 -18.94 0.22
CA THR A 197 -7.78 -18.33 -1.12
C THR A 197 -6.45 -17.75 -1.62
N MET A 198 -5.45 -17.65 -0.75
CA MET A 198 -4.17 -16.97 -0.99
C MET A 198 -4.31 -15.51 -1.43
N GLN A 199 -5.45 -14.84 -1.27
CA GLN A 199 -5.68 -13.51 -1.86
C GLN A 199 -5.13 -12.34 -1.03
N ARG A 200 -4.98 -11.18 -1.68
CA ARG A 200 -4.48 -9.95 -1.02
C ARG A 200 -5.54 -9.38 -0.10
N GLN A 201 -5.08 -8.74 0.99
CA GLN A 201 -5.96 -8.08 1.97
C GLN A 201 -7.04 -7.20 1.33
N ALA A 202 -6.67 -6.34 0.37
CA ALA A 202 -7.63 -5.45 -0.26
C ALA A 202 -8.76 -6.21 -0.97
N ASP A 203 -8.39 -7.24 -1.74
CA ASP A 203 -9.33 -8.06 -2.51
C ASP A 203 -10.29 -8.83 -1.58
N LEU A 204 -9.78 -9.37 -0.46
CA LEU A 204 -10.57 -10.05 0.56
C LEU A 204 -11.59 -9.11 1.23
N LEU A 205 -11.13 -7.95 1.72
CA LEU A 205 -11.99 -7.01 2.47
C LEU A 205 -13.08 -6.38 1.62
N THR A 206 -12.94 -6.41 0.29
CA THR A 206 -13.93 -5.89 -0.66
C THR A 206 -14.71 -7.00 -1.38
N MET A 207 -14.52 -8.27 -1.02
CA MET A 207 -15.16 -9.39 -1.68
C MET A 207 -16.69 -9.31 -1.55
N PRO A 208 -17.43 -9.10 -2.65
CA PRO A 208 -18.89 -9.03 -2.62
C PRO A 208 -19.47 -10.44 -2.49
N MET A 209 -20.67 -10.57 -1.94
CA MET A 209 -21.31 -11.89 -1.83
C MET A 209 -21.57 -12.56 -3.19
N ILE A 210 -21.83 -11.80 -4.25
CA ILE A 210 -22.00 -12.34 -5.61
C ILE A 210 -20.74 -13.01 -6.16
N ALA A 211 -19.58 -12.83 -5.52
CA ALA A 211 -18.37 -13.57 -5.88
C ALA A 211 -18.49 -15.07 -5.58
N PHE A 212 -19.38 -15.47 -4.67
CA PHE A 212 -19.59 -16.86 -4.27
C PHE A 212 -20.88 -17.41 -4.88
N ASP A 213 -20.77 -18.49 -5.65
CA ASP A 213 -21.90 -19.13 -6.33
C ASP A 213 -22.52 -20.31 -5.54
N GLY A 214 -21.95 -20.66 -4.38
CA GLY A 214 -22.33 -21.82 -3.58
C GLY A 214 -21.25 -22.91 -3.55
N GLU A 215 -20.34 -22.93 -4.52
CA GLU A 215 -19.22 -23.87 -4.60
C GLU A 215 -17.88 -23.15 -4.75
N ARG A 216 -17.83 -22.07 -5.55
CA ARG A 216 -16.61 -21.40 -5.96
C ARG A 216 -16.66 -19.91 -5.69
N VAL A 217 -15.48 -19.34 -5.41
CA VAL A 217 -15.27 -17.91 -5.23
C VAL A 217 -14.54 -17.35 -6.44
N SER A 218 -15.15 -16.36 -7.10
CA SER A 218 -14.61 -15.68 -8.29
C SER A 218 -14.11 -14.28 -7.93
N ILE A 219 -12.82 -14.00 -8.16
CA ILE A 219 -12.16 -12.78 -7.70
C ILE A 219 -11.39 -12.13 -8.85
N LYS A 220 -11.60 -10.82 -9.05
CA LYS A 220 -10.74 -9.99 -9.89
C LYS A 220 -9.82 -9.17 -8.99
N GLN A 221 -8.53 -9.44 -9.04
CA GLN A 221 -7.53 -8.78 -8.19
C GLN A 221 -7.37 -7.31 -8.57
N GLY A 222 -7.48 -6.40 -7.60
CA GLY A 222 -7.41 -4.96 -7.86
C GLY A 222 -6.02 -4.48 -8.28
N LYS A 223 -4.95 -5.14 -7.80
CA LYS A 223 -3.56 -4.71 -8.08
C LYS A 223 -3.07 -5.13 -9.47
N THR A 224 -3.37 -6.35 -9.89
CA THR A 224 -2.82 -6.97 -11.11
C THR A 224 -3.88 -7.15 -12.20
N GLY A 225 -5.16 -7.10 -11.86
CA GLY A 225 -6.27 -7.39 -12.79
C GLY A 225 -6.52 -8.88 -13.02
N ALA A 226 -5.69 -9.77 -12.45
CA ALA A 226 -5.84 -11.23 -12.59
C ALA A 226 -7.22 -11.70 -12.10
N ARG A 227 -7.81 -12.64 -12.84
CA ARG A 227 -9.10 -13.25 -12.52
C ARG A 227 -8.84 -14.67 -12.06
N VAL A 228 -9.27 -15.00 -10.85
CA VAL A 228 -9.13 -16.33 -10.26
C VAL A 228 -10.49 -16.87 -9.88
N ARG A 229 -10.67 -18.18 -10.02
CA ARG A 229 -11.86 -18.90 -9.56
C ARG A 229 -11.42 -20.07 -8.72
N ILE A 230 -11.80 -20.07 -7.45
CA ILE A 230 -11.26 -20.96 -6.42
C ILE A 230 -12.41 -21.79 -5.87
N THR A 231 -12.28 -23.11 -5.86
CA THR A 231 -13.24 -23.97 -5.14
C THR A 231 -13.15 -23.70 -3.65
N ALA A 232 -14.28 -23.45 -3.02
CA ALA A 232 -14.32 -23.13 -1.60
C ALA A 232 -13.92 -24.35 -0.77
N ALA A 233 -12.86 -24.20 0.02
CA ALA A 233 -12.45 -25.24 0.96
C ALA A 233 -13.47 -25.38 2.10
N PRO A 234 -13.60 -26.57 2.72
CA PRO A 234 -14.51 -26.80 3.84
C PRO A 234 -14.38 -25.76 4.96
N ASP A 235 -13.16 -25.34 5.29
CA ASP A 235 -12.87 -24.36 6.33
C ASP A 235 -13.39 -22.94 6.06
N ILE A 236 -13.60 -22.57 4.79
CA ILE A 236 -14.13 -21.25 4.43
C ILE A 236 -15.62 -21.26 4.08
N LEU A 237 -16.21 -22.44 3.86
CA LEU A 237 -17.65 -22.57 3.59
C LEU A 237 -18.53 -21.99 4.71
N PRO A 238 -18.25 -22.22 6.02
CA PRO A 238 -19.02 -21.59 7.10
C PRO A 238 -19.04 -20.06 7.01
N ILE A 239 -17.90 -19.44 6.70
CA ILE A 239 -17.77 -17.98 6.58
C ILE A 239 -18.63 -17.47 5.41
N LEU A 240 -18.58 -18.17 4.28
CA LEU A 240 -19.32 -17.82 3.07
C LEU A 240 -20.83 -18.01 3.25
N ASN A 241 -21.24 -19.13 3.85
CA ASN A 241 -22.64 -19.46 4.11
C ASN A 241 -23.26 -18.51 5.14
N GLU A 242 -22.58 -18.23 6.25
CA GLU A 242 -23.03 -17.25 7.25
C GLU A 242 -23.28 -15.88 6.60
N ALA A 243 -22.37 -15.43 5.73
CA ALA A 243 -22.52 -14.15 5.05
C ALA A 243 -23.67 -14.16 4.03
N LYS A 244 -23.94 -15.30 3.37
CA LYS A 244 -25.08 -15.50 2.46
C LYS A 244 -26.41 -15.50 3.21
N GLU A 245 -26.50 -16.24 4.29
CA GLU A 245 -27.69 -16.35 5.15
C GLU A 245 -28.03 -15.00 5.79
N ALA A 246 -27.01 -14.29 6.28
CA ALA A 246 -27.16 -12.93 6.82
C ALA A 246 -27.39 -11.86 5.73
N LYS A 247 -27.52 -12.24 4.46
CA LYS A 247 -27.76 -11.34 3.30
C LYS A 247 -26.79 -10.16 3.25
N ARG A 248 -25.52 -10.39 3.59
CA ARG A 248 -24.50 -9.33 3.62
C ARG A 248 -24.18 -8.87 2.20
N GLN A 249 -23.77 -7.61 2.05
CA GLN A 249 -23.23 -7.14 0.77
C GLN A 249 -21.82 -7.67 0.51
N ARG A 250 -21.04 -7.88 1.58
CA ARG A 250 -19.67 -8.40 1.54
C ARG A 250 -19.54 -9.64 2.41
N VAL A 251 -18.64 -10.54 2.00
CA VAL A 251 -18.32 -11.76 2.76
C VAL A 251 -17.77 -11.42 4.13
N LEU A 252 -16.81 -10.50 4.18
CA LEU A 252 -16.07 -10.15 5.40
C LEU A 252 -16.53 -8.79 5.96
N VAL A 253 -16.93 -8.81 7.24
CA VAL A 253 -17.38 -7.63 7.98
C VAL A 253 -16.59 -7.47 9.29
N ASN A 254 -16.59 -6.25 9.84
CA ASN A 254 -15.94 -5.94 11.11
C ASN A 254 -16.82 -6.37 12.30
N SER A 255 -16.36 -6.09 13.52
CA SER A 255 -17.09 -6.39 14.76
C SER A 255 -18.48 -5.74 14.87
N PHE A 256 -18.76 -4.70 14.09
CA PHE A 256 -20.05 -4.01 14.03
C PHE A 256 -20.94 -4.51 12.88
N GLY A 257 -20.55 -5.57 12.17
CA GLY A 257 -21.26 -6.06 10.99
C GLY A 257 -21.08 -5.16 9.75
N GLN A 258 -20.19 -4.16 9.80
CA GLN A 258 -19.97 -3.21 8.72
C GLN A 258 -18.80 -3.62 7.81
N SER A 259 -18.77 -3.07 6.60
CA SER A 259 -17.66 -3.27 5.66
C SER A 259 -16.33 -2.78 6.24
N TRP A 260 -15.28 -3.60 6.07
CA TRP A 260 -13.94 -3.19 6.45
C TRP A 260 -13.40 -2.03 5.60
N THR A 261 -12.71 -1.11 6.27
CA THR A 261 -11.72 -0.24 5.64
C THR A 261 -10.33 -0.86 5.75
N SER A 262 -9.45 -0.56 4.79
CA SER A 262 -8.06 -1.09 4.82
C SER A 262 -7.31 -0.66 6.08
N SER A 263 -7.45 0.60 6.50
CA SER A 263 -6.83 1.13 7.72
C SER A 263 -7.47 0.56 8.99
N GLY A 264 -8.80 0.43 9.02
CA GLY A 264 -9.53 -0.17 10.14
C GLY A 264 -9.09 -1.61 10.39
N PHE A 265 -9.03 -2.43 9.33
CA PHE A 265 -8.56 -3.81 9.45
C PHE A 265 -7.11 -3.88 9.95
N LYS A 266 -6.19 -3.08 9.36
CA LYS A 266 -4.78 -3.07 9.81
C LYS A 266 -4.65 -2.70 11.28
N ALA A 267 -5.45 -1.75 11.77
CA ALA A 267 -5.45 -1.37 13.16
C ALA A 267 -5.97 -2.49 14.07
N SER A 268 -7.09 -3.13 13.71
CA SER A 268 -7.65 -4.24 14.47
C SER A 268 -6.74 -5.47 14.45
N TRP A 269 -6.18 -5.83 13.28
CA TRP A 269 -5.21 -6.91 13.12
C TRP A 269 -4.02 -6.74 14.06
N ARG A 270 -3.39 -5.56 14.05
CA ARG A 270 -2.24 -5.27 14.91
C ARG A 270 -2.58 -5.39 16.40
N LYS A 271 -3.75 -4.92 16.83
CA LYS A 271 -4.21 -5.07 18.21
C LYS A 271 -4.41 -6.54 18.57
N GLU A 272 -5.01 -7.32 17.67
CA GLU A 272 -5.25 -8.74 17.89
C GLU A 272 -3.94 -9.53 17.95
N MET A 273 -2.97 -9.24 17.07
CA MET A 273 -1.66 -9.91 17.11
C MET A 273 -0.90 -9.60 18.41
N ALA A 274 -0.93 -8.35 18.87
CA ALA A 274 -0.34 -7.98 20.15
C ALA A 274 -1.00 -8.72 21.33
N LYS A 275 -2.34 -8.82 21.33
CA LYS A 275 -3.11 -9.59 22.33
C LYS A 275 -2.73 -11.07 22.33
N LEU A 276 -2.47 -11.64 21.15
CA LEU A 276 -2.10 -13.06 20.99
C LEU A 276 -0.59 -13.31 21.16
N GLY A 277 0.23 -12.28 21.41
CA GLY A 277 1.68 -12.42 21.53
C GLY A 277 2.38 -12.76 20.20
N ILE A 278 1.76 -12.47 19.06
CA ILE A 278 2.31 -12.78 17.73
C ILE A 278 3.10 -11.58 17.20
N SER A 279 4.39 -11.80 16.92
CA SER A 279 5.32 -10.80 16.35
C SER A 279 6.14 -11.37 15.20
N GLY A 280 6.91 -10.51 14.52
CA GLY A 280 7.80 -10.91 13.41
C GLY A 280 7.10 -11.11 12.07
N VAL A 281 5.79 -11.37 12.07
CA VAL A 281 4.95 -11.62 10.89
C VAL A 281 3.88 -10.56 10.69
N THR A 282 3.40 -10.42 9.45
CA THR A 282 2.30 -9.51 9.08
C THR A 282 1.20 -10.26 8.34
N PHE A 283 0.02 -9.65 8.24
CA PHE A 283 -1.08 -10.20 7.45
C PHE A 283 -0.68 -10.46 5.99
N HIS A 284 0.18 -9.63 5.41
CA HIS A 284 0.61 -9.82 4.03
C HIS A 284 1.40 -11.12 3.82
N ASP A 285 2.13 -11.54 4.85
CA ASP A 285 3.00 -12.71 4.83
C ASP A 285 2.18 -14.01 4.83
N LEU A 286 0.89 -13.98 5.22
CA LEU A 286 -0.03 -15.13 5.13
C LEU A 286 -0.16 -15.66 3.70
N ARG A 287 -0.05 -14.79 2.68
CA ARG A 287 -0.15 -15.22 1.28
C ARG A 287 1.04 -16.06 0.85
N GLY A 288 2.27 -15.61 1.17
CA GLY A 288 3.48 -16.40 0.92
C GLY A 288 3.48 -17.68 1.72
N THR A 289 3.05 -17.59 2.99
CA THR A 289 2.88 -18.72 3.88
C THR A 289 1.94 -19.77 3.28
N ALA A 290 0.73 -19.40 2.87
CA ALA A 290 -0.25 -20.31 2.28
C ALA A 290 0.27 -21.00 1.01
N ILE A 291 0.99 -20.26 0.15
CA ILE A 291 1.63 -20.82 -1.05
C ILE A 291 2.64 -21.90 -0.67
N THR A 292 3.51 -21.62 0.31
CA THR A 292 4.52 -22.56 0.79
C THR A 292 3.89 -23.80 1.42
N TYR A 293 2.88 -23.63 2.28
CA TYR A 293 2.16 -24.75 2.90
C TYR A 293 1.44 -25.61 1.87
N ALA A 294 0.73 -25.01 0.91
CA ALA A 294 0.06 -25.75 -0.15
C ALA A 294 1.07 -26.57 -0.98
N TYR A 295 2.20 -25.96 -1.34
CA TYR A 295 3.23 -26.67 -2.10
C TYR A 295 3.79 -27.88 -1.33
N ALA A 296 4.04 -27.73 -0.02
CA ALA A 296 4.55 -28.80 0.82
C ALA A 296 3.57 -29.97 0.99
N HIS A 297 2.27 -29.70 1.08
CA HIS A 297 1.27 -30.71 1.50
C HIS A 297 0.37 -31.26 0.38
N LEU A 298 0.37 -30.65 -0.80
CA LEU A 298 -0.36 -31.22 -1.94
C LEU A 298 0.27 -32.57 -2.32
N ASP A 299 -0.54 -33.60 -2.50
CA ASP A 299 -0.09 -34.89 -3.02
C ASP A 299 -0.26 -34.93 -4.55
N ARG A 300 0.65 -34.22 -5.24
CA ARG A 300 0.65 -34.02 -6.71
C ARG A 300 2.07 -33.88 -7.22
N SER A 301 2.28 -33.99 -8.52
CA SER A 301 3.58 -33.70 -9.13
C SER A 301 3.99 -32.23 -8.93
N HIS A 302 5.30 -31.95 -8.97
CA HIS A 302 5.86 -30.60 -8.83
C HIS A 302 5.18 -29.59 -9.77
N GLU A 303 5.03 -29.95 -11.04
CA GLU A 303 4.45 -29.08 -12.06
C GLU A 303 2.96 -28.79 -11.79
N GLU A 304 2.20 -29.80 -11.37
CA GLU A 304 0.79 -29.64 -11.02
C GLU A 304 0.60 -28.78 -9.77
N LYS A 305 1.48 -28.91 -8.78
CA LYS A 305 1.48 -28.04 -7.59
C LYS A 305 1.66 -26.59 -7.99
N ILE A 306 2.70 -26.27 -8.76
CA ILE A 306 2.98 -24.90 -9.22
C ILE A 306 1.80 -24.36 -10.03
N ARG A 307 1.26 -25.17 -10.97
CA ARG A 307 0.11 -24.78 -11.78
C ARG A 307 -1.10 -24.41 -10.91
N LEU A 308 -1.50 -25.31 -9.99
CA LEU A 308 -2.66 -25.09 -9.12
C LEU A 308 -2.47 -23.87 -8.21
N ILE A 309 -1.28 -23.72 -7.62
CA ILE A 309 -0.96 -22.59 -6.74
C ILE A 309 -0.96 -21.28 -7.53
N ALA A 310 -0.41 -21.25 -8.73
CA ALA A 310 -0.41 -20.08 -9.61
C ALA A 310 -1.85 -19.68 -9.97
N GLU A 311 -2.72 -20.65 -10.30
CA GLU A 311 -4.13 -20.43 -10.60
C GLU A 311 -4.91 -19.88 -9.40
N ILE A 312 -4.76 -20.48 -8.21
CA ILE A 312 -5.45 -20.03 -6.99
C ILE A 312 -4.97 -18.63 -6.59
N SER A 313 -3.65 -18.44 -6.53
CA SER A 313 -3.06 -17.19 -6.07
C SER A 313 -3.14 -16.07 -7.12
N GLY A 314 -3.28 -16.38 -8.40
CA GLY A 314 -3.26 -15.41 -9.50
C GLY A 314 -1.86 -14.84 -9.77
N HIS A 315 -0.81 -15.65 -9.56
CA HIS A 315 0.56 -15.35 -9.99
C HIS A 315 0.83 -15.99 -11.37
N SER A 316 1.87 -15.55 -12.06
CA SER A 316 2.45 -16.39 -13.12
C SER A 316 3.08 -17.64 -12.50
N ARG A 317 3.35 -18.67 -13.32
CA ARG A 317 4.01 -19.89 -12.82
C ARG A 317 5.40 -19.57 -12.28
N GLU A 318 6.14 -18.70 -12.97
CA GLU A 318 7.49 -18.26 -12.60
C GLU A 318 7.48 -17.46 -11.29
N ASP A 319 6.48 -16.59 -11.09
CA ASP A 319 6.31 -15.84 -9.85
C ASP A 319 5.98 -16.78 -8.68
N ALA A 320 5.07 -17.74 -8.89
CA ALA A 320 4.71 -18.73 -7.87
C ALA A 320 5.90 -19.61 -7.50
N GLU A 321 6.61 -20.11 -8.50
CA GLU A 321 7.84 -20.89 -8.32
C GLU A 321 8.92 -20.08 -7.61
N GLY A 322 9.10 -18.80 -7.96
CA GLY A 322 10.04 -17.91 -7.29
C GLY A 322 9.70 -17.64 -5.82
N ILE A 323 8.41 -17.66 -5.45
CA ILE A 323 7.98 -17.63 -4.03
C ILE A 323 8.34 -18.95 -3.37
N ILE A 324 7.95 -20.08 -3.96
CA ILE A 324 8.20 -21.43 -3.43
C ILE A 324 9.70 -21.65 -3.24
N ARG A 325 10.53 -21.44 -4.27
CA ARG A 325 11.98 -21.62 -4.21
C ARG A 325 12.62 -20.81 -3.09
N ARG A 326 12.23 -19.54 -2.87
CA ARG A 326 12.79 -18.75 -1.76
C ARG A 326 12.43 -19.32 -0.38
N HIS A 327 11.22 -19.87 -0.23
CA HIS A 327 10.79 -20.46 1.02
C HIS A 327 11.24 -21.92 1.23
N TYR A 328 11.50 -22.66 0.15
CA TYR A 328 11.81 -24.09 0.16
C TYR A 328 13.32 -24.38 0.03
N LEU A 329 14.09 -23.54 -0.67
CA LEU A 329 15.56 -23.66 -0.76
C LEU A 329 16.27 -23.23 0.52
N ALA A 330 15.59 -22.55 1.45
CA ALA A 330 16.06 -22.45 2.84
C ALA A 330 16.11 -23.84 3.53
N GLY A 331 15.49 -24.87 2.94
CA GLY A 331 15.59 -26.27 3.30
C GLY A 331 16.53 -27.08 2.40
N GLN A 332 17.40 -26.47 1.60
CA GLN A 332 18.40 -27.23 0.82
C GLN A 332 19.32 -28.03 1.76
N GLU A 333 19.57 -27.55 2.99
CA GLU A 333 20.24 -28.33 4.04
C GLU A 333 19.46 -29.59 4.43
N VAL A 334 18.13 -29.57 4.39
CA VAL A 334 17.26 -30.71 4.70
C VAL A 334 17.25 -31.71 3.54
N ILE A 335 17.23 -31.22 2.29
CA ILE A 335 17.36 -32.07 1.10
C ILE A 335 18.76 -32.69 1.03
N ASP A 336 19.81 -31.94 1.36
CA ASP A 336 21.19 -32.42 1.45
C ASP A 336 21.40 -33.38 2.62
N ALA A 337 20.65 -33.24 3.72
CA ALA A 337 20.67 -34.16 4.85
C ALA A 337 19.98 -35.50 4.52
N ILE A 338 18.89 -35.47 3.74
CA ILE A 338 18.19 -36.68 3.28
C ILE A 338 18.97 -37.40 2.18
N SER A 339 19.60 -36.66 1.25
CA SER A 339 20.39 -37.25 0.17
C SER A 339 21.77 -37.77 0.60
N ARG A 340 22.29 -37.34 1.75
CA ARG A 340 23.53 -37.90 2.33
C ARG A 340 23.36 -39.24 3.04
N GLY A 341 22.12 -39.68 3.28
CA GLY A 341 21.85 -40.97 3.91
C GLY A 341 22.30 -41.02 5.36
N THR A 342 21.41 -41.43 6.25
CA THR A 342 21.81 -41.96 7.56
C THR A 342 22.74 -43.17 7.33
N ARG A 343 24.03 -43.01 7.67
CA ARG A 343 24.89 -44.12 8.09
C ARG A 343 24.80 -44.27 9.59
#